data_AF-A0AAU6WPL0-F1
#
_entry.id   AF-A0AAU6WPL0-F1
#
_cell.length_a   1.000
_cell.length_b   1.000
_cell.length_c   1.000
_cell.angle_alpha   90.00
_cell.angle_beta   90.00
_cell.angle_gamma   90.00
#
_symmetry.space_group_name_H-M   'P 1'
#
loop_
_entity.id
_entity.type
_entity.pdbx_description
1 polymer ?
#
loop_
_entity_poly.entity_id
_entity_poly.type
_entity_poly.pdbx_seq_one_letter_code
_entity_poly.pdbx_strand_id
1 'polypeptide(L)' 'MDYSLSRDGRYMLRAYRKNEYQVALQGQIVETGLGFIITLDYDKFREIFQKSKNNRQKEQKKISKTRL' A
#
# COMPACT_ATOMS: atom_id res chain seq x y z
N MET A 1 -14.29 11.11 -3.83
CA MET A 1 -14.83 10.78 -2.50
C MET A 1 -13.70 10.18 -1.70
N ASP A 2 -13.43 10.72 -0.50
CA ASP A 2 -12.33 10.26 0.35
C ASP A 2 -12.90 9.63 1.62
N TYR A 3 -12.31 8.52 2.08
CA TYR A 3 -12.71 7.79 3.26
C TYR A 3 -11.50 7.46 4.14
N SER A 4 -11.55 7.84 5.40
CA SER A 4 -10.48 7.53 6.37
C SER A 4 -10.65 6.11 6.91
N LEU A 5 -9.62 5.28 6.72
CA LEU A 5 -9.58 3.92 7.28
C LEU A 5 -8.96 3.91 8.68
N SER A 6 -8.25 4.97 9.08
CA SER A 6 -7.68 5.09 10.43
C SER A 6 -8.12 6.39 11.11
N ARG A 7 -8.18 6.39 12.44
CA ARG A 7 -8.57 7.59 13.22
C ARG A 7 -7.59 8.77 13.08
N ASP A 8 -6.33 8.47 12.77
CA ASP A 8 -5.24 9.42 12.61
C ASP A 8 -4.96 9.79 11.14
N GLY A 9 -5.71 9.21 10.20
CA GLY A 9 -5.60 9.47 8.77
C GLY A 9 -4.34 8.94 8.06
N ARG A 10 -3.55 8.08 8.71
CA ARG A 10 -2.42 7.39 8.06
C ARG A 10 -2.83 6.42 6.95
N TYR A 11 -4.10 6.00 6.94
CA TYR A 11 -4.67 5.14 5.90
C TYR A 11 -5.94 5.78 5.35
N MET A 12 -5.90 6.12 4.07
CA MET A 12 -7.00 6.81 3.38
C MET A 12 -7.33 6.10 2.07
N LEU A 13 -8.62 6.01 1.77
CA LEU A 13 -9.17 5.48 0.52
C LEU A 13 -9.78 6.63 -0.28
N ARG A 14 -9.44 6.73 -1.56
CA ARG A 14 -9.97 7.75 -2.48
C ARG A 14 -10.65 7.09 -3.66
N ALA A 15 -11.96 7.27 -3.77
CA ALA A 15 -12.73 6.90 -4.95
C ALA A 15 -12.81 8.08 -5.92
N TYR A 16 -12.53 7.85 -7.19
CA TYR A 16 -12.67 8.84 -8.26
C TYR A 16 -13.60 8.33 -9.35
N ARG A 17 -14.34 9.25 -9.95
CA ARG A 17 -15.19 9.00 -11.11
C ARG A 17 -14.93 10.10 -12.12
N LYS A 18 -14.53 9.74 -13.34
CA LYS A 18 -14.35 10.65 -14.46
C LYS A 18 -15.42 10.34 -15.51
N ASN A 19 -16.09 11.38 -15.98
CA ASN A 19 -17.08 11.27 -17.03
C ASN A 19 -16.53 11.99 -18.26
N GLU A 20 -16.30 11.28 -19.36
CA GLU A 20 -15.95 11.89 -20.64
C GLU A 20 -17.10 11.74 -21.63
N TYR A 21 -17.46 12.87 -22.24
CA TYR A 21 -18.43 12.92 -23.32
C TYR A 21 -17.67 12.98 -24.63
N GLN A 22 -17.76 11.92 -25.44
CA GLN A 22 -17.17 11.90 -26.77
C GLN A 22 -18.27 12.18 -27.79
N VAL A 23 -18.22 13.32 -28.48
CA VAL A 23 -19.27 13.74 -29.43
C VAL A 23 -19.31 12.83 -30.68
N ALA A 24 -18.20 12.14 -30.99
CA ALA A 24 -18.05 11.29 -32.17
C ALA A 24 -18.58 9.84 -32.00
N LEU A 25 -18.72 9.38 -30.76
CA LEU A 25 -19.30 8.09 -30.41
C LEU A 25 -20.61 8.43 -29.67
N GLN A 26 -21.79 8.04 -30.16
CA GLN A 26 -23.09 8.36 -29.54
C GLN A 26 -23.29 7.67 -28.17
N GLY A 27 -22.41 7.92 -27.20
CA GLY A 27 -22.39 7.24 -25.92
C GLY A 27 -21.56 7.98 -24.86
N GLN A 28 -21.92 7.77 -23.60
CA GLN A 28 -21.24 8.32 -22.44
C GLN A 28 -20.24 7.29 -21.88
N ILE A 29 -18.99 7.68 -21.68
CA ILE A 29 -17.98 6.84 -21.01
C ILE A 29 -17.85 7.32 -19.56
N VAL A 30 -18.02 6.38 -18.62
CA VAL A 30 -17.84 6.62 -17.18
C VAL A 30 -16.72 5.73 -16.68
N GLU A 31 -15.62 6.34 -16.23
CA GLU A 31 -14.48 5.63 -15.63
C GLU A 31 -14.51 5.81 -14.11
N THR A 32 -14.60 4.70 -13.37
CA THR A 32 -14.50 4.69 -11.90
C THR A 32 -13.22 4.01 -11.46
N GLY A 33 -12.55 4.56 -10.44
CA GLY A 33 -11.38 3.93 -9.85
C GLY A 33 -11.21 4.23 -8.37
N LEU A 34 -10.29 3.48 -7.76
CA LEU A 34 -9.96 3.53 -6.33
C LEU A 34 -8.45 3.75 -6.18
N GLY A 35 -8.07 4.67 -5.30
CA GLY A 35 -6.70 4.91 -4.89
C GLY A 35 -6.54 4.74 -3.37
N PHE A 36 -5.40 4.24 -2.95
CA PHE A 36 -5.05 4.09 -1.54
C PHE A 36 -3.88 5.02 -1.21
N ILE A 37 -3.97 5.70 -0.07
CA ILE A 37 -2.93 6.59 0.44
C ILE A 37 -2.47 6.03 1.78
N ILE A 38 -1.16 5.82 1.90
CA ILE A 38 -0.51 5.29 3.10
C ILE A 38 0.57 6.28 3.52
N THR A 39 0.44 6.83 4.73
CA THR A 39 1.41 7.73 5.32
C THR A 39 2.22 7.00 6.38
N LEU A 40 3.52 6.85 6.14
CA LEU A 40 4.45 6.15 7.03
C LEU A 40 5.62 7.07 7.38
N ASP A 41 6.00 7.04 8.67
CA ASP A 41 7.19 7.75 9.16
C ASP A 41 8.47 7.00 8.73
N TYR A 42 9.52 7.76 8.39
CA TYR A 42 10.79 7.21 7.89
C TYR A 42 11.45 6.22 8.88
N ASP A 43 11.40 6.53 10.17
CA ASP A 43 11.99 5.69 11.22
C ASP A 43 11.33 4.30 11.31
N LYS A 44 10.01 4.24 11.13
CA LYS A 44 9.26 2.96 11.12
C LYS A 44 9.58 2.15 9.88
N PHE A 45 9.79 2.79 8.73
CA PHE A 45 10.18 2.11 7.50
C PHE A 45 11.49 1.37 7.74
N ARG A 46 12.54 2.07 8.18
CA ARG A 46 13.86 1.46 8.44
C ARG A 46 13.79 0.31 9.44
N GLU A 47 12.98 0.44 10.48
CA GLU A 47 12.78 -0.61 11.47
C GLU A 47 12.16 -1.89 10.89
N ILE A 48 11.15 -1.75 10.03
CA ILE A 48 10.49 -2.90 9.36
C ILE A 48 11.49 -3.64 8.46
N PHE A 49 12.27 -2.91 7.65
CA PHE A 49 13.26 -3.53 6.75
C PHE A 49 14.47 -4.10 7.50
N GLN A 50 14.94 -3.45 8.58
CA GLN A 50 16.03 -3.98 9.41
C GLN A 50 15.62 -5.19 10.24
N LYS A 51 14.42 -5.21 10.82
CA LYS A 51 13.88 -6.38 11.54
C LYS A 51 13.78 -7.59 10.61
N SER A 52 13.31 -7.39 9.38
CA SER A 52 13.24 -8.46 8.37
C SER A 52 14.61 -9.06 8.04
N LYS A 53 15.65 -8.22 7.89
CA LYS A 53 17.02 -8.66 7.61
C LYS A 53 17.63 -9.43 8.79
N ASN A 54 17.39 -8.96 10.01
CA ASN A 54 17.92 -9.58 11.23
C ASN A 54 17.24 -10.92 11.56
N ASN A 55 15.94 -11.05 11.29
CA ASN A 55 15.23 -12.32 11.49
C ASN A 55 15.69 -13.41 10.52
N ARG A 56 15.91 -13.08 9.24
CA ARG A 56 16.48 -14.03 8.27
C ARG A 56 17.88 -14.52 8.67
N GLN A 57 18.74 -13.64 9.19
CA GLN A 57 20.06 -14.04 9.68
C GLN A 57 19.99 -14.92 10.92
N LYS A 58 19.04 -14.66 11.83
CA LYS A 58 18.81 -15.51 13.01
C LYS A 58 18.27 -16.88 12.64
N GLU A 59 17.36 -16.97 11.67
CA GLU A 59 16.86 -18.24 11.14
C GLU A 59 17.97 -19.04 10.44
N GLN A 60 18.76 -18.40 9.59
CA GLN A 60 19.89 -19.05 8.91
C GLN A 60 20.95 -19.57 9.90
N LYS A 61 21.26 -18.80 10.96
CA LYS A 61 22.16 -19.24 12.04
C LYS A 61 21.58 -20.37 12.91
N LYS A 62 20.25 -20.44 13.07
CA LYS A 62 19.59 -21.55 13.76
C LYS A 62 19.66 -22.83 12.92
N ILE A 63 19.32 -22.75 11.63
CA ILE A 63 19.31 -23.91 10.71
C ILE A 63 20.70 -24.53 10.56
N SER A 64 21.76 -23.71 10.56
CA SER A 64 23.15 -24.18 10.47
C SER A 64 23.66 -24.79 11.78
N LYS A 65 23.24 -24.29 12.96
CA LYS A 65 23.58 -24.91 14.25
C LYS A 65 22.82 -26.19 14.56
N THR A 66 21.62 -26.39 14.01
CA THR A 66 20.83 -27.62 14.19
C THR A 66 21.31 -28.78 13.29
N ARG A 67 22.16 -28.50 12.29
CA ARG A 67 22.73 -29.51 11.36
C ARG A 67 24.18 -29.91 11.69
N LEU A 68 24.74 -29.45 12.81
CA LEU A 68 26.05 -29.81 13.37
C LEU A 68 25.82 -30.64 14.64
#